data_AF-A0A4S4L2Q2-F1
#
_entry.id   AF-A0A4S4L2Q2-F1
#
_cell.length_a   1.000
_cell.length_b   1.000
_cell.length_c   1.000
_cell.angle_alpha   90.00
_cell.angle_beta   90.00
_cell.angle_gamma   90.00
#
_symmetry.space_group_name_H-M   'P 1'
#
loop_
_entity.id
_entity.type
_entity.pdbx_description
1 polymer ?
#
loop_
_entity_poly.entity_id
_entity_poly.type
_entity_poly.pdbx_seq_one_letter_code
_entity_poly.pdbx_strand_id
1 'polypeptide(L)'
;MPTTRSQTSPAYGSSRKSESRLASESEGPASPLTSLSAIDDPNPIATSSRIVDKNEKHFSDGLKSVSALRGEIQTLEFRNRVLRSQLDRLHESQDVSIQPRKGRKGKVSVQSLAAQVKRLSSEVVRLEKARERDKETIQELKNTEIEKEAAELKGEAENGIDDLSEKMRKLLRRFFTLMITPSLEEKEECIICIDVMSMESVRSLPCQHVFCAECLDSLKDDICPTCRASFSKCDVEEVAMTATQQWDALLDVATDWAKIDRHDDEEPEDTDEDSVPFIDDGDSDGSVLMQEHAALNESERKMSTEIDDDDDIPPNIYSTSGRIRRAIPSTPPETHSISASLDNEMPSTPIEHTQPALSYHQSPISVKRKRMQELASARKQKRGW
;
A
#
# COMPACT_ATOMS: atom_id res chain seq x y z
N MET A 1 63.91 9.69 18.88
CA MET A 1 63.61 8.69 17.84
C MET A 1 62.81 7.55 18.43
N PRO A 2 61.55 7.39 18.03
CA PRO A 2 60.85 6.11 18.16
C PRO A 2 60.33 5.63 16.80
N THR A 3 60.74 4.41 16.43
CA THR A 3 60.20 3.61 15.33
C THR A 3 59.00 2.80 15.83
N THR A 4 57.83 2.98 15.23
CA THR A 4 56.66 2.11 15.45
C THR A 4 56.18 1.52 14.12
N ARG A 5 56.81 0.39 13.81
CA ARG A 5 56.33 -0.85 13.22
C ARG A 5 54.85 -0.90 12.76
N SER A 6 54.68 -0.94 11.44
CA SER A 6 53.47 -1.33 10.72
C SER A 6 53.12 -2.81 10.97
N GLN A 7 51.88 -3.10 11.38
CA GLN A 7 51.29 -4.42 11.29
C GLN A 7 50.28 -4.42 10.15
N THR A 8 50.64 -5.10 9.07
CA THR A 8 49.78 -5.50 7.96
C THR A 8 49.09 -6.82 8.33
N SER A 9 47.77 -6.80 8.47
CA SER A 9 46.94 -8.00 8.55
C SER A 9 46.69 -8.57 7.15
N PRO A 10 46.81 -9.90 6.93
CA PRO A 10 46.43 -10.50 5.65
C PRO A 10 44.92 -10.68 5.57
N ALA A 11 44.37 -10.27 4.43
CA ALA A 11 42.98 -10.44 4.04
C ALA A 11 42.59 -11.92 4.00
N TYR A 12 41.51 -12.27 4.71
CA TYR A 12 40.78 -13.51 4.50
C TYR A 12 40.05 -13.41 3.14
N GLY A 13 40.59 -14.09 2.14
CA GLY A 13 39.94 -14.29 0.85
C GLY A 13 38.70 -15.16 1.01
N SER A 14 37.53 -14.53 1.04
CA SER A 14 36.25 -15.22 0.84
C SER A 14 36.12 -15.59 -0.63
N SER A 15 36.41 -16.86 -0.90
CA SER A 15 36.14 -17.55 -2.15
C SER A 15 34.62 -17.61 -2.39
N ARG A 16 34.08 -16.62 -3.13
CA ARG A 16 32.72 -16.70 -3.67
C ARG A 16 32.74 -17.57 -4.92
N LYS A 17 32.39 -18.83 -4.69
CA LYS A 17 32.12 -19.85 -5.71
C LYS A 17 30.95 -19.39 -6.57
N SER A 18 31.20 -19.35 -7.87
CA SER A 18 30.29 -19.04 -8.94
C SER A 18 29.13 -20.04 -9.02
N GLU A 19 27.97 -19.43 -9.23
CA GLU A 19 26.74 -19.88 -9.89
C GLU A 19 26.81 -21.21 -10.65
N SER A 20 25.96 -22.15 -10.24
CA SER A 20 25.24 -23.01 -11.17
C SER A 20 23.79 -23.12 -10.69
N ARG A 21 22.95 -22.23 -11.23
CA ARG A 21 21.48 -22.32 -11.17
C ARG A 21 21.04 -23.49 -12.04
N LEU A 22 20.81 -24.64 -11.43
CA LEU A 22 19.92 -25.65 -11.99
C LEU A 22 18.48 -25.26 -11.63
N ALA A 23 17.64 -25.20 -12.65
CA ALA A 23 16.21 -25.00 -12.54
C ALA A 23 15.60 -26.15 -11.73
N SER A 24 15.13 -25.84 -10.53
CA SER A 24 14.25 -26.68 -9.74
C SER A 24 12.81 -26.17 -9.91
N GLU A 25 11.94 -27.13 -10.16
CA GLU A 25 10.57 -26.97 -10.60
C GLU A 25 9.73 -26.14 -9.61
N SER A 26 8.89 -25.27 -10.18
CA SER A 26 7.87 -24.54 -9.46
C SER A 26 6.78 -25.52 -9.01
N GLU A 27 6.84 -25.92 -7.74
CA GLU A 27 5.70 -26.53 -7.04
C GLU A 27 4.57 -25.49 -6.94
N GLY A 28 3.46 -25.80 -7.62
CA GLY A 28 2.25 -24.99 -7.59
C GLY A 28 1.52 -25.08 -6.25
N PRO A 29 0.60 -24.14 -5.99
CA PRO A 29 -0.14 -24.07 -4.74
C PRO A 29 -1.04 -25.30 -4.54
N ALA A 30 -0.78 -26.01 -3.44
CA ALA A 30 -1.63 -27.07 -2.93
C ALA A 30 -3.05 -26.54 -2.69
N SER A 31 -3.97 -26.99 -3.54
CA SER A 31 -5.41 -26.78 -3.37
C SER A 31 -5.99 -27.84 -2.43
N PRO A 32 -7.07 -27.52 -1.71
CA PRO A 32 -7.53 -28.28 -0.56
C PRO A 32 -8.22 -29.59 -0.97
N LEU A 33 -7.91 -30.63 -0.20
CA LEU A 33 -8.55 -31.93 -0.21
C LEU A 33 -10.07 -31.78 -0.10
N THR A 34 -10.76 -31.96 -1.23
CA THR A 34 -12.21 -32.04 -1.26
C THR A 34 -12.60 -33.49 -0.95
N SER A 35 -13.26 -33.61 0.19
CA SER A 35 -13.91 -34.79 0.73
C SER A 35 -14.66 -35.62 -0.32
N LEU A 36 -14.34 -36.93 -0.32
CA LEU A 36 -15.12 -38.02 -0.91
C LEU A 36 -16.53 -38.02 -0.31
N SER A 37 -17.48 -37.45 -1.04
CA SER A 37 -18.90 -37.71 -0.86
C SER A 37 -19.34 -38.81 -1.84
N ALA A 38 -20.27 -39.62 -1.35
CA ALA A 38 -20.65 -40.92 -1.86
C ALA A 38 -21.13 -40.92 -3.31
N ILE A 39 -20.81 -42.04 -3.95
CA ILE A 39 -21.18 -42.45 -5.30
C ILE A 39 -22.68 -42.81 -5.27
N ASP A 40 -23.51 -41.92 -5.81
CA ASP A 40 -24.76 -42.31 -6.45
C ASP A 40 -24.49 -42.25 -7.96
N ASP A 41 -24.46 -43.43 -8.60
CA ASP A 41 -24.21 -43.65 -10.03
C ASP A 41 -25.16 -42.87 -10.95
N PRO A 42 -24.64 -41.98 -11.83
CA PRO A 42 -25.32 -41.60 -13.05
C PRO A 42 -24.41 -41.90 -14.25
N ASN A 43 -24.60 -43.08 -14.84
CA ASN A 43 -24.27 -43.44 -16.23
C ASN A 43 -23.07 -42.71 -16.88
N PRO A 44 -21.84 -43.27 -16.81
CA PRO A 44 -20.58 -42.59 -17.18
C PRO A 44 -20.32 -42.40 -18.68
N ILE A 45 -21.30 -42.67 -19.57
CA ILE A 45 -21.05 -42.70 -21.02
C ILE A 45 -21.30 -41.32 -21.68
N ALA A 46 -22.04 -40.40 -21.05
CA ALA A 46 -22.44 -39.13 -21.69
C ALA A 46 -21.52 -37.93 -21.45
N THR A 47 -20.62 -37.96 -20.46
CA THR A 47 -19.73 -36.81 -20.11
C THR A 47 -18.41 -36.80 -20.88
N SER A 48 -17.95 -37.95 -21.40
CA SER A 48 -16.70 -38.07 -22.17
C SER A 48 -16.75 -37.28 -23.48
N SER A 49 -17.89 -37.31 -24.21
CA SER A 49 -18.03 -36.61 -25.50
C SER A 49 -17.85 -35.10 -25.38
N ARG A 50 -18.34 -34.49 -24.29
CA ARG A 50 -18.25 -33.02 -24.11
C ARG A 50 -16.84 -32.52 -23.79
N ILE A 51 -15.94 -33.40 -23.34
CA ILE A 51 -14.55 -33.05 -23.05
C ILE A 51 -13.74 -33.06 -24.36
N VAL A 52 -14.01 -34.01 -25.26
CA VAL A 52 -13.35 -34.11 -26.57
C VAL A 52 -13.62 -32.87 -27.42
N ASP A 53 -14.88 -32.40 -27.49
CA ASP A 53 -15.26 -31.22 -28.28
C ASP A 53 -14.58 -29.92 -27.79
N LYS A 54 -14.42 -29.78 -26.47
CA LYS A 54 -13.73 -28.61 -25.88
C LYS A 54 -12.25 -28.64 -26.24
N ASN A 55 -11.62 -29.80 -26.17
CA ASN A 55 -10.21 -29.96 -26.51
C ASN A 55 -9.97 -29.65 -27.99
N GLU A 56 -10.81 -30.15 -28.89
CA GLU A 56 -10.69 -29.89 -30.33
C GLU A 56 -10.80 -28.39 -30.67
N LYS A 57 -11.69 -27.66 -29.98
CA LYS A 57 -11.77 -26.21 -30.11
C LYS A 57 -10.48 -25.51 -29.66
N HIS A 58 -9.93 -25.88 -28.51
CA HIS A 58 -8.67 -25.31 -28.02
C HIS A 58 -7.49 -25.61 -28.97
N PHE A 59 -7.43 -26.80 -29.57
CA PHE A 59 -6.44 -27.13 -30.59
C PHE A 59 -6.59 -26.29 -31.87
N SER A 60 -7.82 -26.15 -32.38
CA SER A 60 -8.09 -25.27 -33.54
C SER A 60 -7.69 -23.82 -33.26
N ASP A 61 -8.02 -23.29 -32.09
CA ASP A 61 -7.68 -21.90 -31.73
C ASP A 61 -6.17 -21.73 -31.55
N GLY A 62 -5.48 -22.74 -30.99
CA GLY A 62 -4.02 -22.79 -30.93
C GLY A 62 -3.35 -22.78 -32.31
N LEU A 63 -3.86 -23.57 -33.26
CA LEU A 63 -3.34 -23.61 -34.64
C LEU A 63 -3.53 -22.27 -35.37
N LYS A 64 -4.67 -21.59 -35.15
CA LYS A 64 -4.91 -20.25 -35.71
C LYS A 64 -3.93 -19.22 -35.15
N SER A 65 -3.65 -19.25 -33.86
CA SER A 65 -2.67 -18.37 -33.21
C SER A 65 -1.25 -18.59 -33.78
N VAL A 66 -0.82 -19.84 -33.92
CA VAL A 66 0.48 -20.19 -34.52
C VAL A 66 0.58 -19.70 -35.97
N SER A 67 -0.51 -19.81 -36.74
CA SER A 67 -0.55 -19.29 -38.11
C SER A 67 -0.44 -17.76 -38.15
N ALA A 68 -1.06 -17.05 -37.21
CA ALA A 68 -0.98 -15.59 -37.12
C ALA A 68 0.45 -15.12 -36.78
N LEU A 69 1.08 -15.75 -35.79
CA LEU A 69 2.47 -15.46 -35.41
C LEU A 69 3.46 -15.73 -36.56
N ARG A 70 3.25 -16.79 -37.33
CA ARG A 70 4.07 -17.03 -38.55
C ARG A 70 3.92 -15.91 -39.58
N GLY A 71 2.71 -15.38 -39.75
CA GLY A 71 2.47 -14.21 -40.61
C GLY A 71 3.22 -12.97 -40.12
N GLU A 72 3.17 -12.69 -38.81
CA GLU A 72 3.86 -11.54 -38.21
C GLU A 72 5.39 -11.65 -38.35
N ILE A 73 5.97 -12.82 -38.09
CA ILE A 73 7.40 -13.07 -38.27
C ILE A 73 7.83 -12.77 -39.72
N GLN A 74 7.07 -13.22 -40.72
CA GLN A 74 7.37 -12.92 -42.13
C GLN A 74 7.32 -11.42 -42.44
N THR A 75 6.36 -10.69 -41.88
CA THR A 75 6.27 -9.23 -42.08
C THR A 75 7.44 -8.48 -41.42
N LEU A 76 7.87 -8.91 -40.24
CA LEU A 76 9.02 -8.32 -39.54
C LEU A 76 10.34 -8.61 -40.27
N GLU A 77 10.52 -9.82 -40.78
CA GLU A 77 11.70 -10.17 -41.60
C GLU A 77 11.78 -9.32 -42.87
N PHE A 78 10.66 -9.10 -43.55
CA PHE A 78 10.60 -8.21 -44.72
C PHE A 78 10.98 -6.78 -44.35
N ARG A 79 10.44 -6.23 -43.26
CA ARG A 79 10.75 -4.87 -42.80
C ARG A 79 12.22 -4.71 -42.39
N ASN A 80 12.79 -5.71 -41.71
CA ASN A 80 14.21 -5.70 -41.31
C ASN A 80 15.13 -5.70 -42.55
N ARG A 81 14.77 -6.47 -43.58
CA ARG A 81 15.50 -6.48 -44.86
C ARG A 81 15.49 -5.10 -45.54
N VAL A 82 14.33 -4.43 -45.56
CA VAL A 82 14.20 -3.08 -46.14
C VAL A 82 15.04 -2.07 -45.35
N LEU A 83 14.98 -2.08 -44.02
CA LEU A 83 15.75 -1.15 -43.19
C LEU A 83 17.26 -1.33 -43.36
N ARG A 84 17.75 -2.57 -43.43
CA ARG A 84 19.18 -2.84 -43.70
C ARG A 84 19.62 -2.26 -45.04
N SER A 85 18.84 -2.45 -46.11
CA SER A 85 19.15 -1.88 -47.42
C SER A 85 19.17 -0.35 -47.44
N GLN A 86 18.36 0.31 -46.61
CA GLN A 86 18.38 1.77 -46.46
C GLN A 86 19.63 2.24 -45.71
N LEU A 87 20.04 1.50 -44.68
CA LEU A 87 21.24 1.80 -43.89
C LEU A 87 22.51 1.68 -44.74
N ASP A 88 22.61 0.64 -45.56
CA ASP A 88 23.71 0.45 -46.51
C ASP A 88 23.79 1.61 -47.51
N ARG A 89 22.64 2.04 -48.04
CA ARG A 89 22.56 3.19 -48.97
C ARG A 89 22.99 4.50 -48.32
N LEU A 90 22.70 4.71 -47.04
CA LEU A 90 23.13 5.90 -46.31
C LEU A 90 24.64 5.91 -46.08
N HIS A 91 25.22 4.78 -45.69
CA HIS A 91 26.69 4.67 -45.55
C HIS A 91 27.40 4.93 -46.87
N GLU A 92 26.92 4.36 -47.98
CA GLU A 92 27.50 4.61 -49.30
C GLU A 92 27.38 6.07 -49.73
N SER A 93 26.36 6.80 -49.26
CA SER A 93 26.22 8.24 -49.54
C SER A 93 27.13 9.14 -48.69
N GLN A 94 27.50 8.71 -47.48
CA GLN A 94 28.36 9.48 -46.57
C GLN A 94 29.84 9.39 -46.93
N ASP A 95 30.30 8.26 -47.49
CA ASP A 95 31.70 8.07 -47.88
C ASP A 95 32.12 8.89 -49.12
N VAL A 96 31.18 9.50 -49.85
CA VAL A 96 31.46 10.11 -51.16
C VAL A 96 31.78 11.61 -51.11
N SER A 97 31.63 12.33 -49.99
CA SER A 97 31.78 13.80 -50.02
C SER A 97 32.33 14.49 -48.77
N ILE A 98 33.61 14.25 -48.45
CA ILE A 98 34.41 15.23 -47.70
C ILE A 98 35.78 15.41 -48.38
N GLN A 99 35.79 15.94 -49.60
CA GLN A 99 36.97 16.63 -50.09
C GLN A 99 36.91 18.10 -49.63
N PRO A 100 37.91 18.61 -48.89
CA PRO A 100 37.90 19.97 -48.38
C PRO A 100 37.94 20.98 -49.54
N ARG A 101 36.87 21.75 -49.70
CA ARG A 101 36.78 22.80 -50.72
C ARG A 101 37.78 23.92 -50.41
N LYS A 102 38.68 24.16 -51.37
CA LYS A 102 39.74 25.18 -51.37
C LYS A 102 39.15 26.60 -51.46
N GLY A 103 38.63 27.12 -50.34
CA GLY A 103 38.07 28.47 -50.23
C GLY A 103 38.94 29.43 -49.40
N ARG A 104 39.78 30.19 -50.09
CA ARG A 104 40.25 31.57 -49.82
C ARG A 104 40.33 32.10 -48.35
N LYS A 105 41.60 32.33 -47.96
CA LYS A 105 42.14 33.43 -47.09
C LYS A 105 41.82 33.39 -45.59
N GLY A 106 42.67 32.64 -44.89
CA GLY A 106 42.92 32.76 -43.46
C GLY A 106 43.79 31.59 -43.01
N LYS A 107 44.99 31.43 -43.61
CA LYS A 107 45.87 30.30 -43.33
C LYS A 107 46.47 30.46 -41.93
N VAL A 108 45.72 30.05 -40.91
CA VAL A 108 46.32 29.54 -39.68
C VAL A 108 47.31 28.48 -40.14
N SER A 109 48.60 28.73 -39.94
CA SER A 109 49.66 27.81 -40.35
C SER A 109 49.33 26.41 -39.81
N VAL A 110 49.61 25.37 -40.59
CA VAL A 110 49.41 23.98 -40.14
C VAL A 110 50.09 23.73 -38.79
N GLN A 111 51.21 24.41 -38.52
CA GLN A 111 51.89 24.38 -37.22
C GLN A 111 51.09 25.07 -36.10
N SER A 112 50.43 26.18 -36.39
CA SER A 112 49.53 26.87 -35.45
C SER A 112 48.30 26.02 -35.14
N LEU A 113 47.74 25.36 -36.15
CA LEU A 113 46.62 24.44 -35.96
C LEU A 113 47.07 23.21 -35.15
N ALA A 114 48.24 22.64 -35.43
CA ALA A 114 48.79 21.52 -34.67
C ALA A 114 49.06 21.90 -33.20
N ALA A 115 49.57 23.11 -32.94
CA ALA A 115 49.76 23.63 -31.59
C ALA A 115 48.43 23.85 -30.87
N GLN A 116 47.40 24.34 -31.58
CA GLN A 116 46.05 24.50 -31.03
C GLN A 116 45.39 23.15 -30.74
N VAL A 117 45.52 22.17 -31.64
CA VAL A 117 45.05 20.80 -31.42
C VAL A 117 45.72 20.18 -30.21
N LYS A 118 47.05 20.34 -30.06
CA LYS A 118 47.78 19.84 -28.89
C LYS A 118 47.31 20.50 -27.58
N ARG A 119 47.04 21.80 -27.60
CA ARG A 119 46.52 22.54 -26.44
C ARG A 119 45.11 22.09 -26.08
N LEU A 120 44.24 21.99 -27.07
CA LEU A 120 42.87 21.51 -26.88
C LEU A 120 42.86 20.05 -26.42
N SER A 121 43.73 19.19 -26.96
CA SER A 121 43.81 17.80 -26.52
C SER A 121 44.27 17.68 -25.07
N SER A 122 45.26 18.49 -24.64
CA SER A 122 45.65 18.52 -23.22
C SER A 122 44.53 19.05 -22.32
N GLU A 123 43.75 20.00 -22.81
CA GLU A 123 42.62 20.58 -22.07
C GLU A 123 41.46 19.59 -21.95
N VAL A 124 41.15 18.84 -23.01
CA VAL A 124 40.17 17.76 -22.99
C VAL A 124 40.57 16.71 -21.95
N VAL A 125 41.82 16.24 -21.95
CA VAL A 125 42.30 15.28 -20.95
C VAL A 125 42.19 15.83 -19.52
N ARG A 126 42.46 17.13 -19.33
CA ARG A 126 42.33 17.79 -18.02
C ARG A 126 40.87 17.83 -17.55
N LEU A 127 39.94 18.16 -18.46
CA LEU A 127 38.51 18.23 -18.17
C LEU A 127 37.89 16.84 -17.97
N GLU A 128 38.31 15.83 -18.73
CA GLU A 128 37.90 14.44 -18.52
C GLU A 128 38.33 13.95 -17.14
N LYS A 129 39.58 14.22 -16.74
CA LYS A 129 40.06 13.89 -15.39
C LYS A 129 39.30 14.65 -14.29
N ALA A 130 38.85 15.87 -14.56
CA ALA A 130 38.03 16.62 -13.60
C ALA A 130 36.61 16.01 -13.49
N ARG A 131 35.96 15.70 -14.62
CA ARG A 131 34.65 15.04 -14.64
C ARG A 131 34.66 13.68 -13.95
N GLU A 132 35.73 12.91 -14.09
CA GLU A 132 35.81 11.62 -13.40
C GLU A 132 35.86 11.80 -11.88
N ARG A 133 36.59 12.79 -11.36
CA ARG A 133 36.59 13.11 -9.92
C ARG A 133 35.22 13.57 -9.44
N ASP A 134 34.56 14.46 -10.18
CA ASP A 134 33.23 14.95 -9.81
C ASP A 134 32.21 13.80 -9.78
N LYS A 135 32.33 12.85 -10.72
CA LYS A 135 31.49 11.65 -10.77
C LYS A 135 31.73 10.74 -9.56
N GLU A 136 32.98 10.54 -9.16
CA GLU A 136 33.33 9.80 -7.94
C GLU A 136 32.74 10.47 -6.69
N THR A 137 32.88 11.79 -6.55
CA THR A 137 32.31 12.55 -5.42
C THR A 137 30.78 12.49 -5.39
N ILE A 138 30.12 12.63 -6.54
CA ILE A 138 28.66 12.50 -6.63
C ILE A 138 28.22 11.10 -6.22
N GLN A 139 28.96 10.07 -6.62
CA GLN A 139 28.63 8.69 -6.25
C GLN A 139 28.83 8.43 -4.75
N GLU A 140 29.88 9.00 -4.15
CA GLU A 140 30.12 8.95 -2.70
C GLU A 140 28.98 9.63 -1.94
N LEU A 141 28.61 10.85 -2.31
CA LEU A 141 27.50 11.57 -1.67
C LEU A 141 26.18 10.81 -1.79
N LYS A 142 25.86 10.28 -2.98
CA LYS A 142 24.67 9.44 -3.18
C LYS A 142 24.66 8.20 -2.30
N ASN A 143 25.80 7.52 -2.17
CA ASN A 143 25.88 6.36 -1.29
C ASN A 143 25.68 6.75 0.18
N THR A 144 26.23 7.88 0.63
CA THR A 144 26.01 8.36 2.00
C THR A 144 24.58 8.79 2.27
N GLU A 145 23.90 9.36 1.27
CA GLU A 145 22.48 9.74 1.37
C GLU A 145 21.59 8.50 1.44
N ILE A 146 21.82 7.52 0.57
CA ILE A 146 21.13 6.22 0.60
C ILE A 146 21.38 5.49 1.91
N GLU A 147 22.60 5.53 2.45
CA GLU A 147 22.92 4.89 3.73
C GLU A 147 22.19 5.57 4.90
N LYS A 148 22.09 6.90 4.89
CA LYS A 148 21.30 7.64 5.89
C LYS A 148 19.82 7.35 5.77
N GLU A 149 19.24 7.38 4.57
CA GLU A 149 17.84 7.02 4.33
C GLU A 149 17.54 5.57 4.74
N ALA A 150 18.46 4.64 4.45
CA ALA A 150 18.31 3.25 4.86
C ALA A 150 18.39 3.08 6.39
N ALA A 151 19.23 3.88 7.07
CA ALA A 151 19.31 3.88 8.53
C ALA A 151 18.05 4.47 9.18
N GLU A 152 17.50 5.56 8.61
CA GLU A 152 16.24 6.17 9.04
C GLU A 152 15.07 5.21 8.88
N LEU A 153 14.92 4.59 7.70
CA LEU A 153 13.89 3.58 7.44
C LEU A 153 14.01 2.36 8.36
N LYS A 154 15.23 1.97 8.72
CA LYS A 154 15.46 0.85 9.63
C LYS A 154 15.08 1.19 11.07
N GLY A 155 15.31 2.44 11.51
CA GLY A 155 14.86 2.92 12.82
C GLY A 155 13.33 3.04 12.92
N GLU A 156 12.67 3.44 11.83
CA GLU A 156 11.21 3.56 11.77
C GLU A 156 10.51 2.18 11.73
N ALA A 157 11.10 1.20 11.06
CA ALA A 157 10.58 -0.18 11.02
C ALA A 157 10.74 -0.94 12.35
N GLU A 158 11.71 -0.57 13.20
CA GLU A 158 11.91 -1.18 14.52
C GLU A 158 10.95 -0.60 15.58
N ASN A 159 10.31 0.54 15.29
CA ASN A 159 9.43 1.27 16.22
C ASN A 159 7.91 1.04 15.99
N GLY A 160 7.49 -0.22 15.89
CA GLY A 160 6.18 -0.63 16.45
C GLY A 160 4.91 -0.49 15.60
N ILE A 161 4.96 -0.07 14.34
CA ILE A 161 3.75 0.05 13.50
C ILE A 161 3.13 -1.33 13.21
N ASP A 162 3.95 -2.36 12.98
CA ASP A 162 3.44 -3.72 12.74
C ASP A 162 2.79 -4.32 14.00
N ASP A 163 3.33 -4.02 15.19
CA ASP A 163 2.80 -4.48 16.48
C ASP A 163 1.44 -3.88 16.79
N LEU A 164 1.18 -2.62 16.41
CA LEU A 164 -0.11 -1.97 16.63
C LEU A 164 -1.22 -2.68 15.85
N SER A 165 -0.96 -2.96 14.57
CA SER A 165 -1.92 -3.64 13.69
C SER A 165 -2.23 -5.07 14.17
N GLU A 166 -1.24 -5.77 14.73
CA GLU A 166 -1.43 -7.09 15.32
C GLU A 166 -2.21 -7.03 16.63
N LYS A 167 -1.92 -6.05 17.49
CA LYS A 167 -2.66 -5.83 18.74
C LYS A 167 -4.13 -5.53 18.46
N MET A 168 -4.44 -4.66 17.50
CA MET A 168 -5.82 -4.39 17.08
C MET A 168 -6.51 -5.65 16.56
N ARG A 169 -5.85 -6.44 15.70
CA ARG A 169 -6.40 -7.71 15.20
C ARG A 169 -6.65 -8.73 16.33
N LYS A 170 -5.77 -8.80 17.33
CA LYS A 170 -5.94 -9.66 18.51
C LYS A 170 -7.16 -9.21 19.36
N LEU A 171 -7.33 -7.91 19.59
CA LEU A 171 -8.49 -7.37 20.31
C LEU A 171 -9.81 -7.64 19.58
N LEU A 172 -9.86 -7.40 18.26
CA LEU A 172 -11.07 -7.67 17.46
C LEU A 172 -11.45 -9.17 17.45
N ARG A 173 -10.45 -10.07 17.38
CA ARG A 173 -10.70 -11.51 17.50
C ARG A 173 -11.26 -11.84 18.88
N ARG A 174 -10.66 -11.33 19.96
CA ARG A 174 -11.14 -11.56 21.33
C ARG A 174 -12.56 -11.04 21.53
N PHE A 175 -12.87 -9.85 21.02
CA PHE A 175 -14.22 -9.27 21.03
C PHE A 175 -15.23 -10.18 20.32
N PHE A 176 -14.91 -10.61 19.09
CA PHE A 176 -15.81 -11.46 18.31
C PHE A 176 -16.02 -12.83 18.95
N THR A 177 -14.96 -13.43 19.51
CA THR A 177 -15.07 -14.68 20.26
C THR A 177 -16.00 -14.49 21.45
N LEU A 178 -15.81 -13.46 22.28
CA LEU A 178 -16.69 -13.17 23.42
C LEU A 178 -18.15 -12.96 22.98
N MET A 179 -18.40 -12.24 21.88
CA MET A 179 -19.76 -11.98 21.38
C MET A 179 -20.51 -13.24 20.91
N ILE A 180 -19.79 -14.28 20.47
CA ILE A 180 -20.39 -15.53 19.99
C ILE A 180 -20.45 -16.59 21.09
N THR A 181 -19.57 -16.50 22.09
CA THR A 181 -19.58 -17.41 23.23
C THR A 181 -20.95 -17.39 23.90
N PRO A 182 -21.62 -18.55 24.04
CA PRO A 182 -22.91 -18.63 24.72
C PRO A 182 -22.73 -18.25 26.18
N SER A 183 -23.66 -17.45 26.71
CA SER A 183 -23.66 -16.96 28.08
C SER A 183 -24.97 -17.30 28.77
N LEU A 184 -24.92 -17.62 30.05
CA LEU A 184 -26.12 -17.89 30.86
C LEU A 184 -26.66 -16.60 31.48
N GLU A 185 -27.96 -16.33 31.35
CA GLU A 185 -28.60 -15.20 32.04
C GLU A 185 -28.80 -15.51 33.54
N GLU A 186 -28.80 -14.48 34.38
CA GLU A 186 -28.99 -14.66 35.82
C GLU A 186 -30.39 -15.24 36.10
N LYS A 187 -30.42 -16.42 36.75
CA LYS A 187 -31.64 -17.15 37.11
C LYS A 187 -32.43 -17.69 35.92
N GLU A 188 -31.77 -17.98 34.81
CA GLU A 188 -32.41 -18.70 33.71
C GLU A 188 -32.78 -20.14 34.15
N GLU A 189 -34.00 -20.56 33.83
CA GLU A 189 -34.56 -21.87 34.21
C GLU A 189 -34.50 -22.84 33.02
N CYS A 190 -34.14 -24.09 33.27
CA CYS A 190 -34.09 -25.12 32.23
C CYS A 190 -35.50 -25.54 31.83
N ILE A 191 -35.87 -25.49 30.54
CA ILE A 191 -37.23 -25.83 30.09
C ILE A 191 -37.62 -27.31 30.26
N ILE A 192 -36.66 -28.18 30.58
CA ILE A 192 -36.89 -29.63 30.76
C ILE A 192 -37.24 -29.96 32.21
N CYS A 193 -36.42 -29.51 33.17
CA CYS A 193 -36.65 -29.78 34.61
C CYS A 193 -37.29 -28.61 35.37
N ILE A 194 -37.29 -27.40 34.80
CA ILE A 194 -37.80 -26.15 35.39
C ILE A 194 -36.95 -25.69 36.60
N ASP A 195 -35.76 -26.26 36.78
CA ASP A 195 -34.83 -25.84 37.83
C ASP A 195 -33.97 -24.66 37.34
N VAL A 196 -33.56 -23.82 38.29
CA VAL A 196 -32.61 -22.72 38.05
C VAL A 196 -31.25 -23.31 37.67
N MET A 197 -30.73 -22.90 36.52
CA MET A 197 -29.49 -23.43 35.97
C MET A 197 -28.26 -22.90 36.73
N SER A 198 -27.28 -23.77 36.97
CA SER A 198 -25.98 -23.43 37.57
C SER A 198 -24.87 -23.48 36.52
N MET A 199 -23.92 -22.54 36.55
CA MET A 199 -22.88 -22.42 35.51
C MET A 199 -22.10 -23.73 35.25
N GLU A 200 -21.84 -24.53 36.28
CA GLU A 200 -21.02 -25.76 36.17
C GLU A 200 -21.72 -26.91 35.45
N SER A 201 -23.03 -26.82 35.22
CA SER A 201 -23.83 -27.95 34.74
C SER A 201 -24.64 -27.60 33.50
N VAL A 202 -24.23 -26.58 32.74
CA VAL A 202 -25.04 -26.05 31.63
C VAL A 202 -24.33 -26.21 30.31
N ARG A 203 -25.11 -26.64 29.31
CA ARG A 203 -24.65 -26.84 27.94
C ARG A 203 -25.53 -26.08 26.97
N SER A 204 -24.89 -25.54 25.94
CA SER A 204 -25.54 -24.84 24.84
C SER A 204 -25.50 -25.70 23.57
N LEU A 205 -26.60 -25.68 22.83
CA LEU A 205 -26.68 -26.32 21.52
C LEU A 205 -26.20 -25.37 20.42
N PRO A 206 -25.85 -25.88 19.22
CA PRO A 206 -25.50 -25.04 18.07
C PRO A 206 -26.60 -24.05 17.64
N CYS A 207 -27.84 -24.33 18.02
CA CYS A 207 -28.99 -23.45 17.82
C CYS A 207 -29.17 -22.40 18.95
N GLN A 208 -28.17 -22.24 19.82
CA GLN A 208 -28.09 -21.28 20.93
C GLN A 208 -29.10 -21.48 22.08
N HIS A 209 -29.81 -22.61 22.11
CA HIS A 209 -30.65 -22.97 23.26
C HIS A 209 -29.82 -23.66 24.35
N VAL A 210 -30.10 -23.31 25.60
CA VAL A 210 -29.30 -23.68 26.78
C VAL A 210 -30.10 -24.62 27.69
N PHE A 211 -29.46 -25.67 28.20
CA PHE A 211 -30.08 -26.71 29.04
C PHE A 211 -29.09 -27.22 30.10
N CYS A 212 -29.61 -27.82 31.18
CA CYS A 212 -28.78 -28.60 32.09
C CYS A 212 -28.15 -29.79 31.36
N ALA A 213 -26.89 -30.10 31.67
CA ALA A 213 -26.13 -31.21 31.11
C ALA A 213 -26.84 -32.56 31.34
N GLU A 214 -27.38 -32.78 32.55
CA GLU A 214 -28.14 -34.00 32.90
C GLU A 214 -29.42 -34.15 32.08
N CYS A 215 -30.13 -33.05 31.85
CA CYS A 215 -31.35 -33.04 31.03
C CYS A 215 -31.03 -33.32 29.57
N LEU A 216 -29.95 -32.73 29.06
CA LEU A 216 -29.51 -32.93 27.68
C LEU A 216 -29.00 -34.37 27.44
N ASP A 217 -28.26 -34.94 28.39
CA ASP A 217 -27.76 -36.32 28.32
C ASP A 217 -28.91 -37.35 28.41
N SER A 218 -30.03 -36.99 29.05
CA SER A 218 -31.24 -37.82 29.15
C SER A 218 -32.11 -37.82 27.88
N LEU A 219 -31.86 -36.91 26.93
CA LEU A 219 -32.58 -36.89 25.65
C LEU A 219 -32.17 -38.09 24.79
N LYS A 220 -33.18 -38.80 24.26
CA LYS A 220 -33.01 -39.97 23.39
C LYS A 220 -32.67 -39.59 21.95
N ASP A 221 -33.25 -38.49 21.48
CA ASP A 221 -33.10 -37.99 20.12
C ASP A 221 -32.23 -36.74 20.14
N ASP A 222 -31.33 -36.60 19.16
CA ASP A 222 -30.47 -35.43 19.02
C ASP A 222 -31.23 -34.27 18.34
N ILE A 223 -32.39 -33.91 18.90
CA ILE A 223 -33.30 -32.86 18.39
C ILE A 223 -33.56 -31.87 19.52
N CYS A 224 -33.29 -30.58 19.28
CA CYS A 224 -33.50 -29.52 20.25
C CYS A 224 -34.98 -29.44 20.70
N PRO A 225 -35.30 -29.51 22.00
CA PRO A 225 -36.67 -29.40 22.48
C PRO A 225 -37.37 -28.08 22.13
N THR A 226 -36.62 -26.98 21.99
CA THR A 226 -37.18 -25.64 21.75
C THR A 226 -37.46 -25.39 20.27
N CYS A 227 -36.46 -25.54 19.41
CA CYS A 227 -36.58 -25.20 17.98
C CYS A 227 -36.68 -26.41 17.04
N ARG A 228 -36.55 -27.63 17.56
CA ARG A 228 -36.55 -28.89 16.80
C ARG A 228 -35.42 -29.03 15.77
N ALA A 229 -34.38 -28.20 15.85
CA ALA A 229 -33.17 -28.39 15.06
C ALA A 229 -32.45 -29.66 15.50
N SER A 230 -32.02 -30.49 14.54
CA SER A 230 -31.13 -31.62 14.82
C SER A 230 -29.75 -31.11 15.23
N PHE A 231 -29.11 -31.76 16.19
CA PHE A 231 -27.75 -31.46 16.60
C PHE A 231 -26.92 -32.74 16.73
N SER A 232 -25.62 -32.62 16.95
CA SER A 232 -24.74 -33.74 17.31
C SER A 232 -24.25 -33.55 18.73
N LYS A 233 -24.17 -34.61 19.53
CA LYS A 233 -23.65 -34.54 20.91
C LYS A 233 -22.20 -34.03 20.99
N CYS A 234 -21.44 -34.15 19.90
CA CYS A 234 -20.07 -33.62 19.82
C CYS A 234 -20.01 -32.10 19.61
N ASP A 235 -21.08 -31.48 19.12
CA ASP A 235 -21.14 -30.04 18.83
C ASP A 235 -21.75 -29.24 19.99
N VAL A 236 -21.96 -29.89 21.13
CA VAL A 236 -22.53 -29.28 22.33
C VAL A 236 -21.41 -28.60 23.10
N GLU A 237 -21.54 -27.30 23.34
CA GLU A 237 -20.55 -26.49 24.03
C GLU A 237 -20.97 -26.20 25.48
N GLU A 238 -20.03 -26.25 26.40
CA GLU A 238 -20.25 -25.90 27.81
C GLU A 238 -20.30 -24.37 27.98
N VAL A 239 -21.26 -23.88 28.76
CA VAL A 239 -21.44 -22.44 28.99
C VAL A 239 -20.52 -21.99 30.11
N ALA A 240 -19.40 -21.33 29.75
CA ALA A 240 -18.34 -20.99 30.70
C ALA A 240 -18.55 -19.67 31.47
N MET A 241 -19.48 -18.81 31.05
CA MET A 241 -19.62 -17.43 31.57
C MET A 241 -21.09 -17.04 31.79
N THR A 242 -21.35 -16.21 32.80
CA THR A 242 -22.64 -15.49 32.88
C THR A 242 -22.70 -14.34 31.89
N ALA A 243 -23.89 -13.87 31.55
CA ALA A 243 -24.09 -12.67 30.75
C ALA A 243 -23.34 -11.46 31.36
N THR A 244 -23.43 -11.28 32.68
CA THR A 244 -22.72 -10.22 33.40
C THR A 244 -21.19 -10.33 33.23
N GLN A 245 -20.62 -11.53 33.38
CA GLN A 245 -19.18 -11.77 33.17
C GLN A 245 -18.73 -11.56 31.72
N GLN A 246 -19.58 -11.92 30.75
CA GLN A 246 -19.32 -11.68 29.34
C GLN A 246 -19.27 -10.17 29.05
N TRP A 247 -20.20 -9.39 29.61
CA TRP A 247 -20.19 -7.93 29.49
C TRP A 247 -18.95 -7.31 30.14
N ASP A 248 -18.55 -7.75 31.33
CA ASP A 248 -17.32 -7.29 31.98
C ASP A 248 -16.08 -7.57 31.10
N ALA A 249 -16.00 -8.78 30.53
CA ALA A 249 -14.91 -9.14 29.62
C ALA A 249 -14.91 -8.32 28.32
N LEU A 250 -16.08 -7.92 27.81
CA LEU A 250 -16.20 -7.01 26.67
C LEU A 250 -15.76 -5.58 27.02
N LEU A 251 -16.06 -5.10 28.22
CA LEU A 251 -15.61 -3.80 28.72
C LEU A 251 -14.09 -3.74 28.89
N ASP A 252 -13.46 -4.84 29.32
CA ASP A 252 -12.00 -4.94 29.36
C ASP A 252 -11.39 -4.79 27.96
N VAL A 253 -11.97 -5.45 26.95
CA VAL A 253 -11.52 -5.33 25.56
C VAL A 253 -11.68 -3.90 25.04
N ALA A 254 -12.78 -3.23 25.37
CA ALA A 254 -12.99 -1.83 25.01
C ALA A 254 -11.97 -0.90 25.71
N THR A 255 -11.63 -1.19 26.96
CA THR A 255 -10.63 -0.44 27.73
C THR A 255 -9.23 -0.62 27.13
N ASP A 256 -8.88 -1.85 26.72
CA ASP A 256 -7.60 -2.11 26.05
C ASP A 256 -7.54 -1.47 24.66
N TRP A 257 -8.65 -1.41 23.93
CA TRP A 257 -8.72 -0.63 22.69
C TRP A 257 -8.48 0.86 22.96
N ALA A 258 -9.15 1.44 23.95
CA ALA A 258 -8.98 2.86 24.29
C ALA A 258 -7.53 3.23 24.68
N LYS A 259 -6.76 2.29 25.26
CA LYS A 259 -5.32 2.50 25.54
C LYS A 259 -4.49 2.55 24.26
N ILE A 260 -4.82 1.74 23.26
CA ILE A 260 -4.13 1.72 21.97
C ILE A 260 -4.38 3.03 21.22
N ASP A 261 -5.62 3.50 21.21
CA ASP A 261 -6.04 4.71 20.49
C ASP A 261 -5.33 5.98 21.00
N ARG A 262 -5.01 6.03 22.31
CA ARG A 262 -4.30 7.16 22.92
C ARG A 262 -2.81 7.23 22.61
N HIS A 263 -2.20 6.15 22.14
CA HIS A 263 -0.74 6.08 21.96
C HIS A 263 -0.27 6.83 20.70
N ASP A 264 -1.16 7.15 19.76
CA ASP A 264 -0.82 7.99 18.60
C ASP A 264 -0.84 9.50 18.91
N ASP A 265 -1.46 9.90 20.04
CA ASP A 265 -1.56 11.32 20.47
C ASP A 265 -0.54 11.70 21.55
N GLU A 266 0.23 10.73 22.09
CA GLU A 266 1.47 11.04 22.79
C GLU A 266 2.49 11.44 21.71
N GLU A 267 2.35 12.69 21.21
CA GLU A 267 3.47 13.41 20.59
C GLU A 267 4.68 13.10 21.47
N PRO A 268 5.79 12.59 20.89
CA PRO A 268 6.98 12.23 21.66
C PRO A 268 7.23 13.41 22.56
N GLU A 269 7.12 13.20 23.89
CA GLU A 269 7.36 14.23 24.89
C GLU A 269 8.62 14.93 24.42
N ASP A 270 8.39 16.15 23.93
CA ASP A 270 9.37 17.02 23.30
C ASP A 270 10.55 16.94 24.22
N THR A 271 11.56 16.18 23.82
CA THR A 271 12.54 15.60 24.74
C THR A 271 13.52 16.70 25.06
N ASP A 272 13.03 17.74 25.75
CA ASP A 272 13.66 18.99 26.13
C ASP A 272 15.03 19.12 25.47
N GLU A 273 15.05 19.20 24.12
CA GLU A 273 16.28 19.35 23.37
C GLU A 273 16.68 20.77 23.65
N ASP A 274 17.52 20.88 24.67
CA ASP A 274 18.24 22.08 24.99
C ASP A 274 17.31 23.30 25.11
N SER A 275 16.85 23.50 26.34
CA SER A 275 17.00 24.83 26.92
C SER A 275 18.49 25.19 26.90
N VAL A 276 19.02 25.46 25.70
CA VAL A 276 20.26 26.19 25.47
C VAL A 276 20.15 27.38 26.42
N PRO A 277 21.07 27.52 27.39
CA PRO A 277 21.09 28.69 28.22
C PRO A 277 21.17 29.87 27.27
N PHE A 278 20.05 30.58 27.14
CA PHE A 278 20.00 31.86 26.46
C PHE A 278 21.15 32.63 27.07
N ILE A 279 22.09 33.07 26.23
CA ILE A 279 23.21 33.90 26.66
C ILE A 279 22.55 35.07 27.38
N ASP A 280 22.57 35.01 28.70
CA ASP A 280 22.21 36.09 29.57
C ASP A 280 23.33 37.10 29.34
N ASP A 281 23.10 37.99 28.37
CA ASP A 281 23.85 39.22 28.18
C ASP A 281 23.60 40.06 29.43
N GLY A 282 24.18 39.60 30.55
CA GLY A 282 24.18 40.30 31.80
C GLY A 282 24.71 41.68 31.53
N ASP A 283 23.88 42.67 31.87
CA ASP A 283 24.18 44.08 31.93
C ASP A 283 25.51 44.31 32.65
N SER A 284 26.61 44.24 31.90
CA SER A 284 27.89 44.79 32.30
C SER A 284 27.88 46.23 31.85
N ASP A 285 27.43 47.06 32.78
CA ASP A 285 27.51 48.51 32.78
C ASP A 285 28.97 48.93 32.52
N GLY A 286 29.29 49.11 31.23
CA GLY A 286 30.65 49.13 30.71
C GLY A 286 30.77 50.07 29.52
N SER A 287 30.47 51.34 29.77
CA SER A 287 30.86 52.47 28.93
C SER A 287 32.32 52.37 28.46
N VAL A 288 32.59 52.05 27.19
CA VAL A 288 33.74 52.57 26.42
C VAL A 288 33.46 52.51 24.90
N LEU A 289 33.30 53.70 24.32
CA LEU A 289 33.78 54.22 23.02
C LEU A 289 34.03 53.27 21.82
N MET A 290 33.38 53.65 20.71
CA MET A 290 33.85 53.72 19.32
C MET A 290 34.52 52.47 18.70
N GLN A 291 34.05 52.04 17.53
CA GLN A 291 34.73 52.37 16.26
C GLN A 291 33.92 51.85 15.07
N GLU A 292 33.83 52.70 14.04
CA GLU A 292 33.26 52.44 12.73
C GLU A 292 33.74 51.11 12.13
N HIS A 293 32.83 50.36 11.50
CA HIS A 293 33.11 49.75 10.21
C HIS A 293 31.80 49.62 9.41
N ALA A 294 31.54 50.67 8.62
CA ALA A 294 30.78 50.54 7.40
C ALA A 294 31.57 49.65 6.43
N ALA A 295 30.90 48.63 5.87
CA ALA A 295 30.88 48.27 4.46
C ALA A 295 30.61 46.77 4.25
N LEU A 296 29.77 46.50 3.24
CA LEU A 296 29.56 45.23 2.54
C LEU A 296 28.61 44.23 3.20
N ASN A 297 27.32 44.31 2.87
CA ASN A 297 26.69 43.20 2.13
C ASN A 297 25.41 43.64 1.40
N GLU A 298 25.58 44.12 0.18
CA GLU A 298 24.52 44.37 -0.79
C GLU A 298 24.71 43.36 -1.92
N SER A 299 24.11 42.17 -1.82
CA SER A 299 23.88 41.28 -2.98
C SER A 299 22.93 40.11 -2.68
N GLU A 300 21.69 40.38 -2.27
CA GLU A 300 20.59 39.43 -2.45
C GLU A 300 19.64 39.97 -3.52
N ARG A 301 20.06 39.82 -4.78
CA ARG A 301 19.21 39.98 -5.96
C ARG A 301 19.07 38.64 -6.66
N LYS A 302 17.84 38.12 -6.60
CA LYS A 302 17.14 37.42 -7.68
C LYS A 302 17.87 36.21 -8.29
N MET A 303 17.45 35.02 -7.86
CA MET A 303 17.40 33.88 -8.77
C MET A 303 16.07 33.15 -8.57
N SER A 304 15.04 33.69 -9.23
CA SER A 304 13.83 32.95 -9.57
C SER A 304 14.19 32.08 -10.77
N THR A 305 14.47 30.81 -10.52
CA THR A 305 14.58 29.82 -11.59
C THR A 305 13.20 29.24 -11.79
N GLU A 306 12.62 29.56 -12.94
CA GLU A 306 11.45 28.91 -13.50
C GLU A 306 11.75 27.40 -13.61
N ILE A 307 10.96 26.60 -12.91
CA ILE A 307 10.90 25.15 -13.12
C ILE A 307 9.87 24.98 -14.23
N ASP A 308 10.35 24.79 -15.45
CA ASP A 308 9.58 24.23 -16.56
C ASP A 308 9.34 22.75 -16.24
N ASP A 309 8.17 22.45 -15.66
CA ASP A 309 7.60 21.11 -15.62
C ASP A 309 7.15 20.73 -17.06
N ASP A 310 8.12 20.34 -17.90
CA ASP A 310 7.83 19.64 -19.16
C ASP A 310 7.38 18.21 -18.83
N ASP A 311 6.06 18.03 -18.92
CA ASP A 311 5.34 16.77 -19.02
C ASP A 311 5.92 15.85 -20.12
N ASP A 312 6.59 14.77 -19.71
CA ASP A 312 6.81 13.58 -20.56
C ASP A 312 6.47 12.31 -19.75
N ILE A 313 5.21 12.23 -19.30
CA ILE A 313 4.60 10.96 -18.86
C ILE A 313 4.13 10.22 -20.13
N PRO A 314 4.66 9.02 -20.45
CA PRO A 314 4.22 8.27 -21.61
C PRO A 314 2.75 7.84 -21.47
N PRO A 315 1.97 7.86 -22.56
CA PRO A 315 0.54 7.58 -22.50
C PRO A 315 0.27 6.14 -22.05
N ASN A 316 -0.43 6.04 -20.92
CA ASN A 316 -1.02 4.81 -20.41
C ASN A 316 -2.03 4.27 -21.44
N ILE A 317 -1.64 3.21 -22.15
CA ILE A 317 -2.49 2.46 -23.06
C ILE A 317 -3.45 1.64 -22.20
N TYR A 318 -4.58 2.24 -21.82
CA TYR A 318 -5.73 1.48 -21.32
C TYR A 318 -6.27 0.58 -22.43
N SER A 319 -5.95 -0.70 -22.33
CA SER A 319 -6.61 -1.77 -23.05
C SER A 319 -8.11 -1.76 -22.74
N THR A 320 -8.87 -1.55 -23.80
CA THR A 320 -10.30 -1.78 -23.90
C THR A 320 -10.59 -3.28 -24.02
N SER A 321 -11.75 -3.71 -23.52
CA SER A 321 -12.38 -5.06 -23.58
C SER A 321 -12.19 -5.90 -22.30
N GLY A 322 -13.23 -6.47 -21.67
CA GLY A 322 -14.58 -6.74 -22.12
C GLY A 322 -15.59 -6.84 -20.97
N ARG A 323 -16.75 -6.23 -21.20
CA ARG A 323 -17.91 -6.17 -20.30
C ARG A 323 -18.72 -7.46 -20.43
N ILE A 324 -18.53 -8.41 -19.52
CA ILE A 324 -19.43 -9.57 -19.37
C ILE A 324 -20.69 -9.08 -18.64
N ARG A 325 -21.79 -8.93 -19.39
CA ARG A 325 -23.13 -8.75 -18.83
C ARG A 325 -23.61 -10.10 -18.28
N ARG A 326 -23.65 -10.26 -16.96
CA ARG A 326 -24.42 -11.34 -16.30
C ARG A 326 -25.75 -10.74 -15.85
N ALA A 327 -26.85 -11.26 -16.40
CA ALA A 327 -28.20 -10.86 -16.06
C ALA A 327 -28.54 -11.32 -14.65
N ILE A 328 -29.04 -10.39 -13.82
CA ILE A 328 -29.65 -10.67 -12.52
C ILE A 328 -31.17 -10.53 -12.72
N PRO A 329 -32.00 -11.53 -12.37
CA PRO A 329 -33.44 -11.40 -12.42
C PRO A 329 -33.93 -10.56 -11.23
N SER A 330 -34.62 -9.46 -11.52
CA SER A 330 -35.30 -8.62 -10.54
C SER A 330 -36.68 -9.22 -10.22
N THR A 331 -36.89 -9.63 -8.98
CA THR A 331 -38.23 -9.85 -8.40
C THR A 331 -38.63 -8.61 -7.58
N PRO A 332 -39.90 -8.16 -7.66
CA PRO A 332 -40.36 -6.98 -6.93
C PRO A 332 -40.71 -7.35 -5.46
N PRO A 333 -40.40 -6.48 -4.47
CA PRO A 333 -40.93 -6.66 -3.13
C PRO A 333 -42.36 -6.11 -3.04
N GLU A 334 -43.25 -6.97 -2.55
CA GLU A 334 -44.63 -6.65 -2.23
C GLU A 334 -44.70 -5.66 -1.05
N THR A 335 -45.52 -4.63 -1.25
CA THR A 335 -45.86 -3.61 -0.26
C THR A 335 -46.90 -4.15 0.72
N HIS A 336 -46.50 -4.41 1.97
CA HIS A 336 -47.46 -4.60 3.05
C HIS A 336 -47.73 -3.27 3.75
N SER A 337 -48.96 -2.80 3.58
CA SER A 337 -49.57 -1.70 4.30
C SER A 337 -49.78 -2.08 5.77
N ILE A 338 -49.19 -1.33 6.69
CA ILE A 338 -49.62 -1.30 8.10
C ILE A 338 -49.95 0.15 8.45
N SER A 339 -51.25 0.38 8.53
CA SER A 339 -51.88 1.54 9.17
C SER A 339 -51.80 1.40 10.68
N ALA A 340 -51.16 2.33 11.37
CA ALA A 340 -51.42 2.60 12.78
C ALA A 340 -51.08 4.06 13.10
N SER A 341 -52.15 4.85 13.24
CA SER A 341 -52.20 6.21 13.77
C SER A 341 -51.73 6.23 15.21
N LEU A 342 -50.89 7.20 15.58
CA LEU A 342 -50.85 7.77 16.93
C LEU A 342 -50.32 9.21 16.84
N ASP A 343 -51.23 10.14 17.10
CA ASP A 343 -51.01 11.57 17.14
C ASP A 343 -50.08 11.95 18.30
N ASN A 344 -49.00 12.67 18.01
CA ASN A 344 -48.26 13.41 19.03
C ASN A 344 -47.85 14.77 18.45
N GLU A 345 -48.62 15.79 18.79
CA GLU A 345 -48.39 17.18 18.38
C GLU A 345 -47.14 17.73 19.09
N MET A 346 -46.08 17.99 18.31
CA MET A 346 -44.97 18.84 18.74
C MET A 346 -44.96 20.15 17.93
N PRO A 347 -44.57 21.27 18.55
CA PRO A 347 -44.69 22.60 17.96
C PRO A 347 -43.74 22.78 16.78
N SER A 348 -44.32 23.18 15.64
CA SER A 348 -43.63 23.46 14.38
C SER A 348 -42.69 24.65 14.50
N THR A 349 -41.40 24.44 14.24
CA THR A 349 -40.49 25.50 13.80
C THR A 349 -40.66 25.72 12.29
N PRO A 350 -40.48 26.96 11.78
CA PRO A 350 -40.72 27.27 10.37
C PRO A 350 -39.69 26.56 9.49
N ILE A 351 -40.17 25.72 8.57
CA ILE A 351 -39.34 25.07 7.55
C ILE A 351 -39.00 26.15 6.51
N GLU A 352 -37.86 26.82 6.67
CA GLU A 352 -37.22 27.51 5.55
C GLU A 352 -36.82 26.45 4.52
N HIS A 353 -37.32 26.63 3.31
CA HIS A 353 -37.12 25.72 2.19
C HIS A 353 -35.69 25.86 1.65
N THR A 354 -34.71 25.46 2.43
CA THR A 354 -33.30 25.42 2.04
C THR A 354 -33.10 24.23 1.13
N GLN A 355 -32.85 24.47 -0.16
CA GLN A 355 -32.53 23.38 -1.08
C GLN A 355 -31.36 22.55 -0.53
N PRO A 356 -31.40 21.20 -0.62
CA PRO A 356 -30.36 20.35 -0.10
C PRO A 356 -29.03 20.74 -0.74
N ALA A 357 -28.13 21.32 0.06
CA ALA A 357 -26.83 21.74 -0.41
C ALA A 357 -26.13 20.53 -1.02
N LEU A 358 -25.77 20.62 -2.30
CA LEU A 358 -25.02 19.59 -3.01
C LEU A 358 -23.80 19.21 -2.17
N SER A 359 -23.58 17.89 -2.04
CA SER A 359 -22.45 17.34 -1.29
C SER A 359 -21.14 18.01 -1.72
N TYR A 360 -20.28 18.32 -0.76
CA TYR A 360 -19.03 19.05 -0.99
C TYR A 360 -18.23 18.42 -2.14
N HIS A 361 -18.21 17.10 -2.26
CA HIS A 361 -17.49 16.39 -3.32
C HIS A 361 -18.03 16.65 -4.73
N GLN A 362 -19.34 16.92 -4.88
CA GLN A 362 -20.00 17.15 -6.17
C GLN A 362 -20.01 18.62 -6.61
N SER A 363 -19.57 19.54 -5.75
CA SER A 363 -19.54 20.97 -6.09
C SER A 363 -18.39 21.30 -7.07
N PRO A 364 -18.60 22.21 -8.05
CA PRO A 364 -17.55 22.71 -8.94
C PRO A 364 -16.36 23.30 -8.16
N ILE A 365 -15.13 23.19 -8.71
CA ILE A 365 -13.88 23.59 -8.04
C ILE A 365 -13.90 25.07 -7.60
N SER A 366 -14.51 25.97 -8.38
CA SER A 366 -14.66 27.38 -8.04
C SER A 366 -15.49 27.60 -6.76
N VAL A 367 -16.55 26.82 -6.56
CA VAL A 367 -17.41 26.87 -5.38
C VAL A 367 -16.69 26.30 -4.16
N LYS A 368 -15.91 25.22 -4.32
CA LYS A 368 -15.06 24.67 -3.26
C LYS A 368 -14.02 25.66 -2.78
N ARG A 369 -13.31 26.32 -3.71
CA ARG A 369 -12.30 27.35 -3.38
C ARG A 369 -12.92 28.52 -2.64
N LYS A 370 -14.09 29.01 -3.07
CA LYS A 370 -14.81 30.08 -2.38
C LYS A 370 -15.22 29.69 -0.96
N ARG A 371 -15.76 28.47 -0.77
CA ARG A 371 -16.18 27.96 0.54
C ARG A 371 -15.00 27.77 1.51
N MET A 372 -13.84 27.33 1.00
CA MET A 372 -12.59 27.24 1.77
C MET A 372 -12.08 28.62 2.21
N GLN A 373 -12.14 29.61 1.32
CA GLN A 373 -11.73 30.98 1.63
C GLN A 373 -12.64 31.62 2.70
N GLU A 374 -13.94 31.31 2.65
CA GLU A 374 -14.94 31.76 3.62
C GLU A 374 -14.73 31.11 5.01
N LEU A 375 -14.43 29.81 5.05
CA LEU A 375 -14.05 29.12 6.29
C LEU A 375 -12.75 29.65 6.90
N ALA A 376 -11.74 29.94 6.06
CA ALA A 376 -10.47 30.50 6.51
C ALA A 376 -10.66 31.91 7.10
N SER A 377 -11.50 32.75 6.49
CA SER A 377 -11.81 34.08 6.99
C SER A 377 -12.66 34.04 8.28
N ALA A 378 -13.62 33.10 8.38
CA ALA A 378 -14.38 32.87 9.61
C ALA A 378 -13.48 32.42 10.78
N ARG A 379 -12.49 31.54 10.52
CA ARG A 379 -11.49 31.13 11.52
C ARG A 379 -10.60 32.31 11.94
N LYS A 380 -10.21 33.16 10.99
CA LYS A 380 -9.40 34.36 11.27
C LYS A 380 -10.16 35.38 12.12
N GLN A 381 -11.47 35.54 11.91
CA GLN A 381 -12.32 36.37 12.76
C GLN A 381 -12.48 35.80 14.17
N LYS A 382 -12.58 34.46 14.32
CA LYS A 382 -12.67 33.80 15.63
C LYS A 382 -11.39 33.88 16.48
N ARG A 383 -10.20 34.04 15.87
CA ARG A 383 -8.90 34.15 16.58
C ARG A 383 -8.53 35.59 16.97
N GLY A 384 -9.35 36.58 16.63
CA GLY A 384 -9.11 37.98 16.93
C GLY A 384 -9.78 38.48 18.21
N TRP A 385 -10.05 37.60 19.18
CA TRP A 385 -10.60 37.94 20.49
C TRP A 385 -9.63 37.54 21.59
#